data_AF-A0A146L1E1-F1
#
_entry.id   AF-A0A146L1E1-F1
#
_cell.length_a   1.000
_cell.length_b   1.000
_cell.length_c   1.000
_cell.angle_alpha   90.00
_cell.angle_beta   90.00
_cell.angle_gamma   90.00
#
_symmetry.space_group_name_H-M   'P 1'
#
loop_
_entity.id
_entity.type
_entity.pdbx_description
1 polymer ?
#
loop_
_entity_poly.entity_id
_entity_poly.type
_entity_poly.pdbx_seq_one_letter_code
_entity_poly.pdbx_strand_id
1 'polypeptide(L)'
;NNQTNTQVFDISCEEDDHNFHGDHLVWTRELTLFLIAEYKHKHTLVGYKYKSFKHMFEDIGDSMSQQFRMKITWLQALNKWKNLNRAYKTYVIKNATGRKRKDFAYEDAMKEFMPKWRNDAFQ
;
A
#
# COMPACT_ATOMS: atom_id res chain seq x y z
N ASN A 1 -39.47 -50.03 3.37
CA ASN A 1 -40.24 -48.95 2.74
C ASN A 1 -40.19 -47.70 3.60
N ASN A 2 -39.28 -46.79 3.30
CA ASN A 2 -39.60 -45.43 2.85
C ASN A 2 -38.30 -44.63 2.77
N GLN A 3 -37.83 -44.45 1.53
CA GLN A 3 -36.95 -43.36 1.14
C GLN A 3 -37.76 -42.06 1.09
N THR A 4 -37.18 -40.98 1.61
CA THR A 4 -37.26 -39.60 1.08
C THR A 4 -36.08 -38.86 1.71
N ASN A 5 -34.95 -38.66 1.03
CA ASN A 5 -34.72 -37.61 0.02
C ASN A 5 -35.05 -36.22 0.57
N THR A 6 -34.05 -35.34 0.76
CA THR A 6 -34.10 -33.87 0.49
C THR A 6 -32.82 -33.17 0.99
N GLN A 7 -32.01 -32.78 -0.01
CA GLN A 7 -31.31 -31.50 -0.21
C GLN A 7 -29.99 -31.15 0.49
N VAL A 8 -28.99 -31.03 -0.37
CA VAL A 8 -27.78 -30.18 -0.31
C VAL A 8 -28.21 -28.70 -0.54
N PHE A 9 -27.28 -27.75 -0.32
CA PHE A 9 -27.34 -26.28 -0.39
C PHE A 9 -27.58 -25.64 1.01
N ASP A 10 -26.83 -24.64 1.47
CA ASP A 10 -25.93 -23.71 0.78
C ASP A 10 -24.91 -23.12 1.75
N ILE A 11 -23.84 -22.59 1.16
CA ILE A 11 -22.75 -21.86 1.78
C ILE A 11 -23.26 -20.63 2.52
N SER A 12 -22.74 -20.40 3.72
CA SER A 12 -22.61 -19.06 4.27
C SER A 12 -21.22 -18.98 4.89
N CYS A 13 -20.20 -18.85 4.04
CA CYS A 13 -19.04 -18.09 4.47
C CYS A 13 -19.58 -16.69 4.68
N GLU A 14 -19.83 -16.33 5.95
CA GLU A 14 -20.09 -14.95 6.32
C GLU A 14 -18.83 -14.18 5.90
N GLU A 15 -18.89 -13.60 4.70
CA GLU A 15 -18.02 -12.51 4.32
C GLU A 15 -18.41 -11.38 5.27
N ASP A 16 -17.71 -11.33 6.40
CA ASP A 16 -17.77 -10.21 7.33
C ASP A 16 -17.35 -8.95 6.57
N ASP A 17 -18.34 -8.32 5.96
CA ASP A 17 -18.28 -6.98 5.38
C ASP A 17 -18.25 -5.96 6.52
N HIS A 18 -17.22 -6.10 7.36
CA HIS A 18 -16.81 -5.10 8.31
C HIS A 18 -16.17 -3.95 7.53
N ASN A 19 -17.01 -3.15 6.88
CA ASN A 19 -16.75 -1.73 6.67
C ASN A 19 -16.66 -1.05 8.04
N PHE A 20 -15.56 -1.34 8.75
CA PHE A 20 -15.20 -0.73 10.01
C PHE A 20 -14.71 0.69 9.73
N HIS A 21 -15.65 1.61 9.61
CA HIS A 21 -15.37 3.04 9.77
C HIS A 21 -15.25 3.33 11.28
N GLY A 22 -14.05 3.20 11.84
CA GLY A 22 -13.88 3.37 13.29
C GLY A 22 -12.49 3.71 13.80
N ASP A 23 -11.41 3.13 13.26
CA ASP A 23 -10.05 3.42 13.74
C ASP A 23 -9.26 4.19 12.68
N HIS A 24 -9.03 5.48 12.94
CA HIS A 24 -8.07 6.26 12.17
C HIS A 24 -6.66 5.71 12.44
N LEU A 25 -6.20 4.80 11.58
CA LEU A 25 -4.81 4.33 11.58
C LEU A 25 -3.85 5.52 11.59
N VAL A 26 -3.13 5.69 12.70
CA VAL A 26 -2.11 6.73 12.85
C VAL A 26 -0.81 6.23 12.22
N TRP A 27 -0.39 6.88 11.14
CA TRP A 27 0.84 6.52 10.46
C TRP A 27 2.08 7.06 11.18
N THR A 28 2.72 6.19 11.96
CA THR A 28 4.02 6.49 12.56
C THR A 28 5.14 6.47 11.51
N ARG A 29 6.32 6.99 11.89
CA ARG A 29 7.52 6.94 11.05
C ARG A 29 7.90 5.50 10.71
N GLU A 30 7.84 4.61 11.69
CA GLU A 30 8.17 3.19 11.55
C GLU A 30 7.23 2.47 10.58
N LEU A 31 5.92 2.61 10.76
CA LEU A 31 4.90 2.08 9.82
C LEU A 31 5.14 2.57 8.40
N THR A 32 5.45 3.86 8.26
CA THR A 32 5.68 4.47 6.95
C THR A 32 6.95 3.94 6.29
N LEU A 33 8.04 3.75 7.04
CA LEU A 33 9.27 3.18 6.51
C LEU A 33 9.12 1.71 6.14
N PHE A 34 8.40 0.93 6.95
CA PHE A 34 8.10 -0.46 6.64
C PHE A 34 7.29 -0.58 5.34
N LEU A 35 6.26 0.25 5.16
CA LEU A 35 5.50 0.32 3.91
C LEU A 35 6.40 0.61 2.70
N ILE A 36 7.34 1.56 2.83
CA ILE A 36 8.27 1.91 1.74
C ILE A 36 9.19 0.72 1.40
N ALA A 37 9.72 0.04 2.41
CA ALA A 37 10.59 -1.13 2.22
C ALA A 37 9.85 -2.29 1.55
N GLU A 38 8.66 -2.62 2.03
CA GLU A 38 7.80 -3.66 1.47
C GLU A 38 7.44 -3.37 0.01
N TYR A 39 7.03 -2.13 -0.28
CA TYR A 39 6.71 -1.72 -1.65
C TYR A 39 7.93 -1.85 -2.56
N LYS A 40 9.12 -1.42 -2.12
CA LYS A 40 10.37 -1.50 -2.89
C LYS A 40 10.67 -2.94 -3.32
N HIS A 41 10.50 -3.90 -2.42
CA HIS A 41 10.76 -5.31 -2.72
C HIS A 41 9.67 -5.96 -3.58
N LYS A 42 8.41 -5.58 -3.40
CA LYS A 42 7.27 -6.26 -4.01
C LYS A 42 6.81 -5.64 -5.34
N HIS A 43 7.09 -4.36 -5.57
CA HIS A 43 6.68 -3.64 -6.78
C HIS A 43 7.21 -4.27 -8.07
N THR A 44 8.49 -4.68 -8.08
CA THR A 44 9.12 -5.31 -9.24
C THR A 44 8.60 -6.71 -9.54
N LEU A 45 7.85 -7.31 -8.59
CA LEU A 45 7.28 -8.64 -8.72
C LEU A 45 5.83 -8.62 -9.24
N VAL A 46 5.25 -7.44 -9.50
CA VAL A 46 3.93 -7.33 -10.12
C VAL A 46 4.00 -7.80 -11.56
N GLY A 47 3.09 -8.69 -11.96
CA GLY A 47 3.08 -9.38 -13.25
C GLY A 47 3.84 -10.72 -13.24
N TYR A 48 4.80 -10.90 -12.35
CA TYR A 48 5.50 -12.18 -12.16
C TYR A 48 4.91 -13.00 -11.00
N LYS A 49 4.95 -12.45 -9.78
CA LYS A 49 4.41 -13.07 -8.56
C LYS A 49 3.00 -12.58 -8.25
N TYR A 50 2.77 -11.27 -8.37
CA TYR A 50 1.46 -10.68 -8.05
C TYR A 50 0.64 -10.47 -9.32
N LYS A 51 -0.60 -10.97 -9.33
CA LYS A 51 -1.53 -10.80 -10.46
C LYS A 51 -1.86 -9.33 -10.76
N SER A 52 -1.86 -8.48 -9.74
CA SER A 52 -2.11 -7.05 -9.88
C SER A 52 -1.52 -6.27 -8.70
N PHE A 53 -1.49 -4.94 -8.83
CA PHE A 53 -1.12 -4.06 -7.72
C PHE A 53 -2.03 -4.25 -6.50
N LYS A 54 -3.31 -4.56 -6.69
CA LYS A 54 -4.23 -4.83 -5.58
C LYS A 54 -3.71 -6.01 -4.73
N HIS A 55 -3.39 -7.14 -5.37
CA HIS A 55 -2.86 -8.32 -4.69
C HIS A 55 -1.52 -8.04 -3.99
N MET A 56 -0.66 -7.22 -4.60
CA MET A 56 0.57 -6.77 -3.94
C MET A 56 0.27 -5.96 -2.67
N PHE A 57 -0.72 -5.05 -2.71
CA PHE A 57 -1.10 -4.28 -1.52
C PHE A 57 -1.87 -5.08 -0.47
N GLU A 58 -2.60 -6.13 -0.88
CA GLU A 58 -3.17 -7.14 0.03
C GLU A 58 -2.05 -7.81 0.82
N ASP A 59 -1.05 -8.35 0.14
CA ASP A 59 0.11 -8.98 0.77
C ASP A 59 0.94 -8.01 1.65
N ILE A 60 1.05 -6.73 1.25
CA ILE A 60 1.66 -5.68 2.09
C ILE A 60 0.82 -5.42 3.34
N GLY A 61 -0.50 -5.26 3.20
CA GLY A 61 -1.41 -5.03 4.31
C GLY A 61 -1.36 -6.16 5.34
N ASP A 62 -1.32 -7.40 4.87
CA ASP A 62 -1.16 -8.58 5.71
C ASP A 62 0.18 -8.60 6.43
N SER A 63 1.28 -8.35 5.69
CA SER A 63 2.64 -8.29 6.26
C SER A 63 2.76 -7.22 7.34
N MET A 64 2.20 -6.02 7.08
CA MET A 64 2.15 -4.93 8.05
C MET A 64 1.29 -5.30 9.26
N SER A 65 0.14 -5.92 9.04
CA SER A 65 -0.77 -6.30 10.12
C SER A 65 -0.14 -7.30 11.08
N GLN A 66 0.60 -8.28 10.53
CA GLN A 66 1.35 -9.26 11.31
C GLN A 66 2.49 -8.62 12.09
N GLN A 67 3.30 -7.78 11.42
CA GLN A 67 4.46 -7.13 12.03
C GLN A 67 4.09 -6.22 13.20
N PHE A 68 3.03 -5.40 13.04
CA PHE A 68 2.64 -4.39 14.01
C PHE A 68 1.49 -4.83 14.93
N ARG A 69 1.01 -6.08 14.79
CA ARG A 69 -0.10 -6.67 15.56
C ARG A 69 -1.35 -5.76 15.56
N MET A 70 -1.67 -5.19 14.42
CA MET A 70 -2.83 -4.30 14.23
C MET A 70 -3.50 -4.56 12.89
N LYS A 71 -4.78 -4.22 12.75
CA LYS A 71 -5.50 -4.40 11.48
C LYS A 71 -5.13 -3.27 10.51
N ILE A 72 -4.39 -3.59 9.46
CA ILE A 72 -4.04 -2.67 8.37
C ILE A 72 -4.58 -3.22 7.07
N THR A 73 -5.55 -2.53 6.48
CA THR A 73 -6.13 -2.95 5.21
C THR A 73 -5.24 -2.58 4.03
N TRP A 74 -5.31 -3.37 2.96
CA TRP A 74 -4.62 -3.07 1.70
C TRP A 74 -4.96 -1.68 1.16
N LEU A 75 -6.20 -1.23 1.36
CA LEU A 75 -6.67 0.07 0.92
C LEU A 75 -6.02 1.21 1.73
N GLN A 76 -5.83 1.03 3.04
CA GLN A 76 -5.10 1.97 3.89
C GLN A 76 -3.64 2.08 3.45
N ALA A 77 -2.96 0.94 3.22
CA ALA A 77 -1.59 0.91 2.72
C ALA A 77 -1.46 1.59 1.34
N LEU A 78 -2.36 1.29 0.41
CA LEU A 78 -2.41 1.91 -0.91
C LEU A 78 -2.62 3.42 -0.83
N ASN A 79 -3.57 3.89 -0.02
CA ASN A 79 -3.87 5.31 0.13
C ASN A 79 -2.68 6.07 0.74
N LYS A 80 -2.03 5.49 1.75
CA LYS A 80 -0.80 6.03 2.31
C LYS A 80 0.31 6.11 1.28
N TRP A 81 0.50 5.06 0.48
CA TRP A 81 1.50 5.05 -0.59
C TRP A 81 1.26 6.15 -1.62
N LYS A 82 0.02 6.31 -2.10
CA LYS A 82 -0.36 7.40 -3.03
C LYS A 82 -0.02 8.77 -2.46
N ASN A 83 -0.30 9.00 -1.17
CA ASN A 83 0.01 10.25 -0.49
C ASN A 83 1.54 10.50 -0.41
N LEU A 84 2.33 9.48 -0.06
CA LEU A 84 3.80 9.56 -0.03
C LEU A 84 4.37 9.89 -1.40
N ASN A 85 3.91 9.21 -2.44
CA ASN A 85 4.37 9.41 -3.81
C ASN A 85 4.07 10.85 -4.29
N ARG A 86 2.85 11.35 -4.05
CA ARG A 86 2.48 12.74 -4.37
C ARG A 86 3.33 13.76 -3.60
N ALA A 87 3.55 13.53 -2.31
CA ALA A 87 4.37 14.40 -1.47
C ALA A 87 5.82 14.45 -1.95
N TYR A 88 6.41 13.29 -2.25
CA TYR A 88 7.77 13.19 -2.77
C TYR A 88 7.92 13.86 -4.14
N LYS A 89 7.00 13.65 -5.08
CA LYS A 89 6.99 14.36 -6.38
C LYS A 89 6.97 15.88 -6.18
N THR A 90 6.12 16.36 -5.27
CA THR A 90 6.05 17.79 -4.94
C THR A 90 7.36 18.30 -4.34
N TYR A 91 7.98 17.52 -3.46
CA TYR A 91 9.29 17.80 -2.88
C TYR A 91 10.38 17.93 -3.98
N VAL A 92 10.47 16.97 -4.90
CA VAL A 92 11.44 16.99 -6.01
C VAL A 92 11.25 18.20 -6.92
N ILE A 93 10.00 18.52 -7.29
CA ILE A 93 9.67 19.67 -8.16
C ILE A 93 9.96 21.00 -7.47
N LYS A 94 9.75 21.12 -6.16
CA LYS A 94 10.02 22.39 -5.46
C LYS A 94 11.50 22.60 -5.20
N ASN A 95 12.23 21.54 -4.85
CA ASN A 95 13.68 21.62 -4.67
C ASN A 95 14.44 21.76 -6.00
N ALA A 96 13.80 21.45 -7.12
CA ALA A 96 14.28 21.73 -8.48
C ALA A 96 14.62 23.19 -8.75
N THR A 97 13.72 24.09 -8.33
CA THR A 97 13.68 25.48 -8.78
C THR A 97 14.45 26.41 -7.84
N GLY A 98 14.99 25.89 -6.74
CA GLY A 98 15.75 26.64 -5.72
C GLY A 98 14.91 27.60 -4.87
N ARG A 99 13.65 27.86 -5.22
CA ARG A 99 12.78 28.80 -4.49
C ARG A 99 12.16 28.12 -3.27
N LYS A 100 12.74 28.36 -2.09
CA LYS A 100 12.37 27.79 -0.77
C LYS A 100 12.47 26.26 -0.76
N ARG A 101 13.66 25.76 -0.40
CA ARG A 101 13.88 24.33 -0.18
C ARG A 101 12.88 23.81 0.84
N LYS A 102 12.30 22.64 0.55
CA LYS A 102 11.40 21.93 1.45
C LYS A 102 12.09 20.69 1.91
N ASP A 103 11.91 20.32 3.18
CA ASP A 103 12.36 19.02 3.69
C ASP A 103 11.27 17.96 3.49
N PHE A 104 11.69 16.72 3.30
CA PHE A 104 10.78 15.57 3.25
C PHE A 104 11.35 14.43 4.09
N ALA A 105 10.62 14.06 5.14
CA ALA A 105 11.09 13.15 6.19
C ALA A 105 11.48 11.74 5.72
N TYR A 106 11.03 11.34 4.53
CA TYR A 106 11.28 10.02 3.95
C TYR A 106 12.09 10.10 2.65
N GLU A 107 12.80 11.22 2.42
CA GLU A 107 13.57 11.44 1.19
C GLU A 107 14.57 10.30 0.95
N ASP A 108 15.38 9.96 1.95
CA ASP A 108 16.41 8.93 1.80
C ASP A 108 15.84 7.57 1.42
N ALA A 109 14.68 7.20 1.97
CA ALA A 109 14.00 5.95 1.64
C ALA A 109 13.34 6.00 0.26
N MET A 110 12.83 7.16 -0.16
CA MET A 110 12.11 7.31 -1.43
C MET A 110 13.04 7.52 -2.63
N LYS A 111 14.19 8.19 -2.44
CA LYS A 111 15.14 8.51 -3.52
C LYS A 111 15.79 7.28 -4.13
N GLU A 112 15.92 6.21 -3.35
CA GLU A 112 16.54 4.96 -3.80
C GLU A 112 15.66 4.22 -4.81
N PHE A 113 14.33 4.36 -4.67
CA PHE A 113 13.36 3.62 -5.48
C PHE A 113 12.79 4.46 -6.62
N MET A 114 12.54 5.75 -6.41
CA MET A 114 11.91 6.57 -7.45
C MET A 114 12.94 6.93 -8.52
N PRO A 115 12.80 6.44 -9.78
CA PRO A 115 13.71 6.81 -10.85
C PRO A 115 13.75 8.33 -10.95
N LYS A 116 14.95 8.88 -11.14
CA LYS A 116 15.22 10.33 -11.23
C LYS A 116 14.15 10.96 -12.12
N TRP A 117 13.15 11.59 -11.50
CA TRP A 117 11.95 12.03 -12.21
C TRP A 117 12.17 13.36 -12.95
N ARG A 118 13.38 13.58 -13.45
CA ARG A 118 13.80 14.66 -14.35
C ARG A 118 15.11 14.26 -15.01
N ASN A 119 15.02 13.83 -16.26
CA ASN A 119 15.98 14.19 -17.30
C ASN A 119 15.25 14.39 -18.65
N ASP A 120 14.10 13.76 -18.87
CA ASP A 120 13.49 13.73 -20.22
C ASP A 120 12.34 14.72 -20.45
N ALA A 121 12.08 15.65 -19.51
CA ALA A 121 10.99 16.63 -19.67
C ALA A 121 11.42 17.95 -20.35
N PHE A 122 12.70 18.05 -20.78
CA PHE A 122 13.25 19.22 -21.48
C PHE A 122 14.36 18.83 -22.49
N GLN A 123 14.18 17.71 -23.20
CA GLN A 123 14.95 17.43 -24.42
C GLN A 123 14.05 17.53 -25.64
#